data_AF-A0A814VN90-F1
#
_entry.id   AF-A0A814VN90-F1
#
_cell.length_a   1.000
_cell.length_b   1.000
_cell.length_c   1.000
_cell.angle_alpha   90.00
_cell.angle_beta   90.00
_cell.angle_gamma   90.00
#
_symmetry.space_group_name_H-M   'P 1'
#
loop_
_entity.id
_entity.type
_entity.pdbx_description
1 polymer ?
#
loop_
_entity_poly.entity_id
_entity_poly.type
_entity_poly.pdbx_seq_one_letter_code
_entity_poly.pdbx_strand_id
1 'polypeptide(L)'
;MWPGNSPDLNAAERIGSILKDEVETRMLSEARDDRHREETLKNHICDVLENMETNTELFENLLCSYPSRLQAIRKANGRHTDY
;
A
#
# COMPACT_ATOMS: atom_id res chain seq x y z
N MET A 1 10.89 -13.18 -15.01
CA MET A 1 11.15 -14.21 -13.98
C MET A 1 11.12 -13.50 -12.64
N TRP A 2 10.23 -13.89 -11.72
CA TRP A 2 10.07 -13.25 -10.40
C TRP A 2 10.84 -14.05 -9.34
N PRO A 3 11.69 -13.43 -8.50
CA PRO A 3 12.38 -14.14 -7.43
C PRO A 3 11.42 -14.53 -6.30
N GLY A 4 11.60 -15.73 -5.75
CA GLY A 4 10.82 -16.18 -4.59
C GLY A 4 11.11 -15.34 -3.34
N ASN A 5 10.11 -15.16 -2.47
CA ASN A 5 10.20 -14.42 -1.20
C ASN A 5 10.71 -12.98 -1.34
N SER A 6 10.30 -12.26 -2.39
CA SER A 6 10.70 -10.86 -2.62
C SER A 6 9.50 -9.90 -2.64
N PRO A 7 8.83 -9.67 -1.50
CA PRO A 7 7.76 -8.68 -1.40
C PRO A 7 8.28 -7.24 -1.60
N ASP A 8 9.53 -6.96 -1.25
CA ASP A 8 10.21 -5.68 -1.46
C ASP A 8 10.32 -5.28 -2.96
N LEU A 9 10.29 -6.27 -3.86
CA LEU A 9 10.20 -6.04 -5.29
C LEU A 9 8.77 -5.74 -5.76
N ASN A 10 7.74 -6.11 -5.01
CA ASN A 10 6.37 -5.87 -5.42
C ASN A 10 5.94 -4.45 -5.03
N ALA A 11 5.86 -3.56 -6.01
CA ALA A 11 5.35 -2.20 -5.81
C ALA A 11 3.94 -2.17 -5.18
N ALA A 12 3.16 -3.25 -5.33
CA ALA A 12 1.85 -3.40 -4.70
C ALA A 12 1.91 -3.68 -3.18
N GLU A 13 3.04 -4.06 -2.60
CA GLU A 13 3.15 -4.17 -1.12
C GLU A 13 3.04 -2.80 -0.45
N ARG A 14 3.50 -1.72 -1.12
CA ARG A 14 3.26 -0.35 -0.67
C ARG A 14 1.78 0.04 -0.72
N ILE A 15 1.01 -0.52 -1.66
CA ILE A 15 -0.44 -0.26 -1.75
C ILE A 15 -1.13 -0.79 -0.50
N GLY A 16 -0.73 -1.97 0.00
CA GLY A 16 -1.28 -2.52 1.24
C GLY A 16 -1.06 -1.61 2.45
N SER A 17 0.12 -1.01 2.59
CA SER A 17 0.40 -0.03 3.66
C SER A 17 -0.43 1.24 3.51
N ILE A 18 -0.51 1.80 2.30
CA ILE A 18 -1.28 3.04 2.03
C ILE A 18 -2.77 2.82 2.31
N LEU A 19 -3.33 1.71 1.84
CA LEU A 19 -4.70 1.31 2.13
C LEU A 19 -4.96 1.24 3.64
N LYS A 20 -4.06 0.59 4.38
CA LYS A 20 -4.18 0.46 5.83
C LYS A 20 -4.17 1.83 6.51
N ASP A 21 -3.23 2.69 6.18
CA ASP A 21 -3.06 4.01 6.82
C ASP A 21 -4.27 4.92 6.55
N GLU A 22 -4.82 4.89 5.34
CA GLU A 22 -6.02 5.66 4.99
C GLU A 22 -7.27 5.13 5.71
N VAL A 23 -7.47 3.81 5.74
CA VAL A 23 -8.60 3.19 6.46
C VAL A 23 -8.50 3.46 7.95
N GLU A 24 -7.32 3.36 8.55
CA GLU A 24 -7.09 3.67 9.96
C GLU A 24 -7.41 5.14 10.27
N THR A 25 -7.00 6.06 9.40
CA THR A 25 -7.32 7.49 9.53
C THR A 25 -8.83 7.74 9.53
N ARG A 26 -9.57 7.11 8.60
CA ARG A 26 -11.03 7.21 8.53
C ARG A 26 -11.71 6.63 9.77
N MET A 27 -11.27 5.45 10.20
CA MET A 27 -11.77 4.81 11.42
C MET A 27 -11.52 5.68 12.67
N LEU A 28 -10.38 6.36 12.77
CA LEU A 28 -10.09 7.26 13.88
C LEU A 28 -10.97 8.52 13.88
N SER A 29 -11.50 8.92 12.72
CA SER A 29 -12.41 10.06 12.56
C SER A 29 -13.89 9.73 12.76
N GLU A 30 -14.28 8.45 12.66
CA GLU A 30 -15.68 8.00 12.71
C GLU A 30 -16.31 8.16 14.11
N ALA A 31 -17.61 8.45 14.19
CA ALA A 31 -18.29 8.64 15.48
C ALA A 31 -18.20 7.38 16.36
N ARG A 32 -18.02 7.57 17.68
CA ARG A 32 -17.62 6.50 18.62
C ARG A 32 -18.57 5.28 18.68
N ASP A 33 -19.85 5.44 18.38
CA ASP A 33 -20.83 4.36 18.57
C ASP A 33 -20.78 3.28 17.49
N ASP A 34 -20.37 3.61 16.26
CA ASP A 34 -20.39 2.66 15.13
C ASP A 34 -18.99 2.36 14.55
N ARG A 35 -17.95 2.99 15.10
CA ARG A 35 -16.56 2.87 14.65
C ARG A 35 -16.03 1.45 14.61
N HIS A 36 -16.44 0.57 15.52
CA HIS A 36 -15.90 -0.80 15.62
C HIS A 36 -16.76 -1.85 14.93
N ARG A 37 -17.81 -1.45 14.21
CA ARG A 37 -18.63 -2.40 13.45
C ARG A 37 -17.86 -2.87 12.22
N GLU A 38 -17.99 -4.16 11.93
CA GLU A 38 -17.42 -4.77 10.73
C GLU A 38 -17.93 -4.08 9.45
N GLU A 39 -19.20 -3.68 9.45
CA GLU A 39 -19.83 -2.98 8.32
C GLU A 39 -19.16 -1.61 8.05
N THR A 40 -18.91 -0.83 9.10
CA THR A 40 -18.19 0.45 9.01
C THR A 40 -16.79 0.28 8.44
N LEU A 41 -16.06 -0.74 8.91
CA LEU A 41 -14.74 -1.06 8.39
C LEU A 41 -14.80 -1.44 6.90
N LYS A 42 -15.75 -2.29 6.49
CA LYS A 42 -15.94 -2.67 5.08
C LYS A 42 -16.26 -1.47 4.20
N ASN A 43 -17.13 -0.58 4.66
CA ASN A 43 -17.48 0.64 3.92
C ASN A 43 -16.26 1.52 3.71
N HIS A 44 -15.47 1.78 4.76
CA HIS A 44 -14.23 2.55 4.60
C HIS A 44 -13.20 1.89 3.69
N ILE A 45 -13.06 0.56 3.72
CA ILE A 45 -12.19 -0.18 2.80
C ILE A 45 -12.66 0.04 1.36
N CYS A 46 -13.96 -0.14 1.08
CA CYS A 46 -14.51 0.08 -0.26
C CYS A 46 -14.29 1.52 -0.73
N ASP A 47 -14.60 2.51 0.12
CA ASP A 47 -14.42 3.92 -0.22
C ASP A 47 -12.96 4.23 -0.55
N VAL A 48 -12.02 3.72 0.25
CA VAL A 48 -10.58 3.94 0.00
C VAL A 48 -10.17 3.28 -1.31
N LEU A 49 -10.60 2.04 -1.57
CA LEU A 49 -10.28 1.34 -2.82
C LEU A 49 -10.83 2.09 -4.05
N GLU A 50 -12.07 2.57 -4.01
CA GLU A 50 -12.67 3.36 -5.08
C GLU A 50 -11.92 4.69 -5.31
N ASN A 51 -11.50 5.37 -4.23
CA ASN A 51 -10.69 6.57 -4.33
C ASN A 51 -9.30 6.28 -4.91
N MET A 52 -8.69 5.16 -4.53
CA MET A 52 -7.38 4.74 -5.04
C MET A 52 -7.43 4.39 -6.52
N GLU A 53 -8.51 3.78 -7.02
CA GLU A 53 -8.65 3.40 -8.44
C GLU A 53 -8.47 4.61 -9.38
N THR A 54 -8.97 5.77 -8.97
CA THR A 54 -8.86 7.00 -9.75
C THR A 54 -7.57 7.79 -9.50
N ASN A 55 -6.76 7.36 -8.53
CA ASN A 55 -5.51 8.03 -8.17
C ASN A 55 -4.35 7.57 -9.07
N THR A 56 -4.32 8.08 -10.29
CA THR A 56 -3.26 7.76 -11.28
C THR A 56 -1.87 8.14 -10.81
N GLU A 57 -1.74 9.27 -10.09
CA GLU A 57 -0.46 9.77 -9.57
C GLU A 57 0.15 8.79 -8.55
N LEU A 58 -0.67 8.14 -7.71
CA LEU A 58 -0.22 7.11 -6.79
C LEU A 58 0.44 5.94 -7.55
N PHE A 59 -0.23 5.42 -8.58
CA PHE A 59 0.29 4.29 -9.36
C PHE A 59 1.54 4.68 -10.16
N GLU A 60 1.57 5.87 -10.74
CA GLU A 60 2.74 6.40 -11.44
C GLU A 60 3.95 6.52 -10.51
N ASN A 61 3.77 7.10 -9.32
CA ASN A 61 4.83 7.20 -8.32
C ASN A 61 5.34 5.84 -7.86
N LEU A 62 4.45 4.86 -7.68
CA LEU A 62 4.84 3.49 -7.33
C LEU A 62 5.67 2.84 -8.44
N LEU A 63 5.24 2.94 -9.69
CA LEU A 63 5.94 2.38 -10.85
C LEU A 63 7.28 3.07 -11.09
N CYS A 64 7.34 4.40 -10.98
CA CYS A 64 8.56 5.18 -11.12
C CYS A 64 9.58 4.88 -10.02
N SER A 65 9.17 4.36 -8.86
CA SER A 65 10.08 3.92 -7.79
C SER A 65 10.77 2.58 -8.07
N TYR A 66 10.27 1.79 -9.02
CA TYR A 66 10.73 0.43 -9.29
C TYR A 66 12.21 0.34 -9.73
N PRO A 67 12.74 1.20 -10.62
CA PRO A 67 14.16 1.20 -10.96
C PRO A 67 15.07 1.44 -9.74
N SER A 68 14.63 2.28 -8.80
CA SER A 68 15.36 2.58 -7.55
C SER A 68 15.40 1.36 -6.62
N ARG A 69 14.30 0.60 -6.52
CA ARG A 69 14.24 -0.69 -5.81
C ARG A 69 15.24 -1.71 -6.38
N LEU A 70 15.27 -1.83 -7.70
CA LEU A 70 16.23 -2.72 -8.39
C LEU A 70 17.68 -2.29 -8.14
N GLN A 71 17.97 -0.99 -8.13
CA GLN A 71 19.30 -0.51 -7.75
C GLN A 71 19.65 -0.83 -6.30
N ALA A 72 18.70 -0.68 -5.38
CA ALA A 72 18.92 -1.00 -3.96
C ALA A 72 19.28 -2.49 -3.78
N ILE A 73 18.58 -3.40 -4.46
CA ILE A 73 18.87 -4.84 -4.42
C ILE A 73 20.25 -5.15 -5.01
N ARG A 74 20.61 -4.50 -6.12
CA ARG A 74 21.96 -4.65 -6.70
C ARG A 74 23.04 -4.17 -5.72
N LYS A 75 22.83 -3.06 -5.02
CA LYS A 75 23.74 -2.57 -3.97
C LYS A 75 23.80 -3.50 -2.76
N ALA A 76 22.68 -4.15 -2.42
CA ALA A 76 22.59 -5.11 -1.33
C ALA A 76 23.10 -6.52 -1.69
N ASN A 77 23.62 -6.73 -2.91
CA ASN A 77 24.02 -8.05 -3.43
C ASN A 77 22.90 -9.11 -3.30
N GLY A 78 21.64 -8.72 -3.54
CA GLY A 78 20.49 -9.62 -3.47
C GLY A 78 19.95 -9.86 -2.06
N ARG A 79 20.42 -9.13 -1.04
CA ARG A 79 19.85 -9.15 0.32
C ARG A 79 18.66 -8.19 0.44
N HIS A 80 17.89 -8.30 1.53
CA HIS A 80 16.76 -7.41 1.83
C HIS A 80 17.14 -5.92 1.77
N THR A 81 16.18 -5.12 1.34
CA THR A 81 16.29 -3.66 1.23
C THR A 81 15.17 -3.00 2.05
N ASP A 82 15.30 -1.71 2.33
CA ASP A 82 14.31 -0.93 3.11
C ASP A 82 13.03 -0.56 2.31
N TYR A 83 12.79 -1.22 1.17
CA TYR A 83 11.72 -0.91 0.21
C TYR A 83 10.47 -1.77 0.33
#